data_AF-A0A0C3F7K4-F1
#
_entry.id   AF-A0A0C3F7K4-F1
#
_cell.length_a   1.000
_cell.length_b   1.000
_cell.length_c   1.000
_cell.angle_alpha   90.00
_cell.angle_beta   90.00
_cell.angle_gamma   90.00
#
_symmetry.space_group_name_H-M   'P 1'
#
loop_
_entity.id
_entity.type
_entity.pdbx_description
1 polymer ?
#
loop_
_entity_poly.entity_id
_entity_poly.type
_entity_poly.pdbx_seq_one_letter_code
_entity_poly.pdbx_strand_id
1 'polypeptide(L)'
;MAIQSNNSTRLEMLATKAKGCNFAVLQYCRDTNQMVFWRWPSDGGVRVEPKDLRKHHDTHYMLGPNCLCPASEISAPDFVEAAIYSISKGPLVGKYVASCAQDKCGYFVFLEYIFNRPVLATRTYERRLPHEQAPPLVTHKSEARPLKRTYTMIDINAPDLVPRRAAPVPASGSRPRISSRKNVTHLLELLDSRVAPGVTGAEFRRLFVKCNCGLFFTRRAFQDHTCVGEQRDLTVTEVIDLTGEETEAT
;
A
#
# COMPACT_ATOMS: atom_id res chain seq x y z
N MET A 1 -32.42 -6.62 11.72
CA MET A 1 -31.01 -6.33 12.07
C MET A 1 -30.01 -7.42 11.64
N ALA A 2 -30.41 -8.67 11.34
CA ALA A 2 -29.47 -9.73 10.92
C ALA A 2 -28.83 -9.55 9.52
N ILE A 3 -29.51 -8.86 8.59
CA ILE A 3 -29.03 -8.69 7.19
C ILE A 3 -27.79 -7.78 7.10
N GLN A 4 -27.67 -6.77 7.96
CA GLN A 4 -26.52 -5.86 7.97
C GLN A 4 -25.24 -6.54 8.45
N SER A 5 -25.34 -7.49 9.40
CA SER A 5 -24.20 -8.24 9.92
C SER A 5 -23.54 -9.11 8.85
N ASN A 6 -24.35 -9.83 8.05
CA ASN A 6 -23.83 -10.73 7.00
C ASN A 6 -23.14 -9.97 5.85
N ASN A 7 -23.63 -8.78 5.49
CA ASN A 7 -23.03 -7.97 4.43
C ASN A 7 -21.66 -7.41 4.84
N SER A 8 -21.50 -7.01 6.11
CA SER A 8 -20.21 -6.53 6.63
C SER A 8 -19.14 -7.63 6.56
N THR A 9 -19.44 -8.83 7.07
CA THR A 9 -18.52 -9.98 7.03
C THR A 9 -18.14 -10.34 5.60
N ARG A 10 -19.10 -10.35 4.68
CA ARG A 10 -18.85 -10.65 3.28
C ARG A 10 -17.94 -9.61 2.63
N LEU A 11 -18.18 -8.32 2.88
CA LEU A 11 -17.36 -7.24 2.33
C LEU A 11 -15.92 -7.33 2.82
N GLU A 12 -15.73 -7.63 4.10
CA GLU A 12 -14.41 -7.83 4.70
C GLU A 12 -13.68 -9.04 4.09
N MET A 13 -14.39 -10.15 3.85
CA MET A 13 -13.81 -11.30 3.14
C MET A 13 -13.37 -10.95 1.72
N LEU A 14 -14.18 -10.18 0.97
CA LEU A 14 -13.84 -9.74 -0.39
C LEU A 14 -12.64 -8.78 -0.38
N ALA A 15 -12.59 -7.83 0.56
CA ALA A 15 -11.47 -6.91 0.72
C ALA A 15 -10.18 -7.64 1.09
N THR A 16 -10.27 -8.60 2.02
CA THR A 16 -9.14 -9.45 2.42
C THR A 16 -8.64 -10.28 1.25
N LYS A 17 -9.55 -10.85 0.44
CA LYS A 17 -9.21 -11.59 -0.77
C LYS A 17 -8.51 -10.71 -1.80
N ALA A 18 -9.01 -9.50 -2.06
CA ALA A 18 -8.39 -8.55 -2.99
C ALA A 18 -6.98 -8.16 -2.53
N LYS A 19 -6.82 -7.83 -1.24
CA LYS A 19 -5.55 -7.43 -0.64
C LYS A 19 -4.52 -8.57 -0.57
N GLY A 20 -4.98 -9.78 -0.31
CA GLY A 20 -4.13 -10.97 -0.20
C GLY A 20 -3.75 -11.59 -1.55
N CYS A 21 -4.44 -11.26 -2.64
CA CYS A 21 -4.13 -11.75 -3.97
C CYS A 21 -2.87 -11.07 -4.52
N ASN A 22 -1.78 -11.84 -4.64
CA ASN A 22 -0.45 -11.33 -5.02
C ASN A 22 -0.01 -11.77 -6.43
N PHE A 23 -0.91 -12.38 -7.21
CA PHE A 23 -0.64 -12.88 -8.57
C PHE A 23 -1.56 -12.28 -9.64
N ALA A 24 -2.64 -11.60 -9.23
CA ALA A 24 -3.56 -10.94 -10.13
C ALA A 24 -4.29 -9.80 -9.42
N VAL A 25 -4.67 -8.77 -10.18
CA VAL A 25 -5.60 -7.75 -9.68
C VAL A 25 -7.00 -8.33 -9.74
N LEU A 26 -7.68 -8.41 -8.59
CA LEU A 26 -9.06 -8.85 -8.52
C LEU A 26 -9.97 -7.64 -8.54
N GLN A 27 -11.02 -7.67 -9.35
CA GLN A 27 -12.08 -6.66 -9.35
C GLN A 27 -13.42 -7.29 -9.02
N TYR A 28 -14.36 -6.50 -8.51
CA TYR A 28 -15.72 -6.96 -8.28
C TYR A 28 -16.53 -7.03 -9.58
N CYS A 29 -17.30 -8.10 -9.75
CA CYS A 29 -18.32 -8.19 -10.79
C CYS A 29 -19.68 -8.30 -10.12
N ARG A 30 -20.58 -7.33 -10.37
CA ARG A 30 -21.91 -7.32 -9.75
C ARG A 30 -22.78 -8.46 -10.28
N ASP A 31 -22.72 -8.74 -11.57
CA ASP A 31 -23.54 -9.77 -12.23
C ASP A 31 -23.27 -11.17 -11.67
N THR A 32 -22.00 -11.52 -11.48
CA THR A 32 -21.61 -12.80 -10.89
C THR A 32 -21.51 -12.75 -9.37
N ASN A 33 -21.60 -11.54 -8.78
CA ASN A 33 -21.50 -11.31 -7.34
C ASN A 33 -20.18 -11.84 -6.75
N GLN A 34 -19.10 -11.84 -7.56
CA GLN A 34 -17.80 -12.46 -7.26
C GLN A 34 -16.62 -11.56 -7.62
N MET A 35 -15.44 -11.91 -7.10
CA MET A 35 -14.17 -11.33 -7.54
C MET A 35 -13.69 -12.04 -8.81
N VAL A 36 -13.43 -11.27 -9.86
CA VAL A 36 -12.90 -11.75 -11.14
C VAL A 36 -11.56 -11.09 -11.43
N PHE A 37 -10.77 -11.65 -12.35
CA PHE A 37 -9.51 -11.03 -12.75
C PHE A 37 -9.75 -9.75 -13.54
N TRP A 38 -9.17 -8.66 -13.07
CA TRP A 38 -8.92 -7.50 -13.91
C TRP A 38 -7.71 -7.78 -14.78
N ARG A 39 -7.87 -7.65 -16.10
CA ARG A 39 -6.81 -7.98 -17.06
C ARG A 39 -5.84 -6.81 -17.13
N TRP A 40 -4.56 -7.10 -16.89
CA TRP A 40 -3.53 -6.08 -16.89
C TRP A 40 -3.34 -5.52 -18.32
N PRO A 41 -3.30 -4.20 -18.53
CA PRO A 41 -3.11 -3.64 -19.86
C PRO A 41 -1.74 -3.97 -20.44
N SER A 42 -1.74 -4.23 -21.74
CA SER A 42 -0.53 -4.45 -22.53
C SER A 42 -0.57 -3.63 -23.81
N ASP A 43 0.60 -3.15 -24.22
CA ASP A 43 0.82 -2.41 -25.46
C ASP A 43 1.91 -3.14 -26.25
N GLY A 44 1.60 -3.56 -27.48
CA GLY A 44 2.50 -4.38 -28.29
C GLY A 44 2.92 -5.71 -27.64
N GLY A 45 2.09 -6.29 -26.76
CA GLY A 45 2.41 -7.51 -26.01
C GLY A 45 3.26 -7.28 -24.76
N VAL A 46 3.75 -6.06 -24.53
CA VAL A 46 4.48 -5.66 -23.32
C VAL A 46 3.50 -5.13 -22.29
N ARG A 47 3.71 -5.49 -21.02
CA ARG A 47 2.86 -4.99 -19.93
C ARG A 47 3.11 -3.51 -19.71
N VAL A 48 2.02 -2.75 -19.57
CA VAL A 48 2.10 -1.35 -19.17
C VAL A 48 2.55 -1.29 -17.71
N GLU A 49 3.57 -0.50 -17.40
CA GLU A 49 4.05 -0.34 -16.02
C GLU A 49 2.99 0.33 -15.14
N PRO A 50 2.98 0.06 -13.81
CA PRO A 50 2.03 0.68 -12.90
C PRO A 50 1.95 2.22 -13.00
N LYS A 51 3.10 2.88 -13.20
CA LYS A 51 3.19 4.33 -13.34
C LYS A 51 2.53 4.89 -14.61
N ASP A 52 2.45 4.07 -15.65
CA ASP A 52 1.92 4.44 -16.96
C ASP A 52 0.44 4.04 -17.14
N LEU A 53 -0.16 3.34 -16.16
CA LEU A 53 -1.55 2.89 -16.22
C LEU A 53 -2.54 4.07 -16.39
N ARG A 54 -2.31 5.21 -15.74
CA ARG A 54 -3.16 6.41 -15.91
C ARG A 54 -3.07 6.97 -17.33
N LYS A 55 -1.86 7.09 -17.85
CA LYS A 55 -1.63 7.54 -19.24
C LYS A 55 -2.26 6.57 -20.24
N HIS A 56 -2.20 5.27 -19.96
CA HIS A 56 -2.84 4.25 -20.79
C HIS A 56 -4.37 4.36 -20.75
N HIS A 57 -4.95 4.57 -19.56
CA HIS A 57 -6.39 4.85 -19.39
C HIS A 57 -6.84 6.05 -20.24
N ASP A 58 -6.04 7.11 -20.30
CA ASP A 58 -6.39 8.32 -21.06
C ASP A 58 -6.35 8.10 -22.58
N THR A 59 -5.56 7.13 -23.05
CA THR A 59 -5.30 6.92 -24.48
C THR A 59 -5.98 5.67 -25.04
N HIS A 60 -6.51 4.79 -24.19
CA HIS A 60 -7.08 3.50 -24.57
C HIS A 60 -8.45 3.29 -23.95
N TYR A 61 -9.24 2.39 -24.52
CA TYR A 61 -10.52 1.92 -24.02
C TYR A 61 -10.36 1.01 -22.79
N MET A 62 -9.71 1.54 -21.76
CA MET A 62 -9.37 0.85 -20.53
C MET A 62 -9.99 1.61 -19.35
N LEU A 63 -10.50 0.85 -18.38
CA LEU A 63 -10.91 1.34 -17.06
C LEU A 63 -10.07 0.63 -15.99
N GLY A 64 -9.85 1.29 -14.88
CA GLY A 64 -9.30 0.70 -13.66
C GLY A 64 -10.19 -0.42 -13.10
N PRO A 65 -9.70 -1.16 -12.09
CA PRO A 65 -10.45 -2.27 -11.54
C PRO A 65 -11.69 -1.79 -10.77
N ASN A 66 -12.80 -2.52 -10.87
CA ASN A 66 -13.99 -2.25 -10.08
C ASN A 66 -13.73 -2.54 -8.58
N CYS A 67 -13.94 -1.54 -7.72
CA CYS A 67 -13.84 -1.71 -6.28
C CYS A 67 -15.07 -2.45 -5.70
N LEU A 68 -15.13 -2.59 -4.38
CA LEU A 68 -16.22 -3.32 -3.69
C LEU A 68 -17.44 -2.44 -3.36
N CYS A 69 -17.49 -1.18 -3.79
CA CYS A 69 -18.64 -0.31 -3.52
C CYS A 69 -19.98 -0.90 -4.03
N PRO A 70 -20.05 -1.52 -5.23
CA PRO A 70 -21.29 -2.16 -5.70
C PRO A 70 -21.75 -3.34 -4.82
N ALA A 71 -20.85 -3.94 -4.04
CA ALA A 71 -21.18 -4.98 -3.06
C ALA A 71 -21.65 -4.40 -1.71
N SER A 72 -21.19 -3.18 -1.39
CA SER A 72 -21.41 -2.53 -0.10
C SER A 72 -22.73 -1.76 -0.03
N GLU A 73 -23.13 -1.11 -1.13
CA GLU A 73 -24.30 -0.23 -1.18
C GLU A 73 -25.24 -0.69 -2.30
N ILE A 74 -26.50 -0.99 -1.98
CA ILE A 74 -27.50 -1.43 -2.97
C ILE A 74 -27.71 -0.36 -4.06
N SER A 75 -27.67 0.91 -3.67
CA SER A 75 -27.85 2.08 -4.54
C SER A 75 -26.59 2.47 -5.32
N ALA A 76 -25.44 1.84 -5.08
CA ALA A 76 -24.24 2.13 -5.85
C ALA A 76 -24.42 1.68 -7.31
N PRO A 77 -23.75 2.34 -8.26
CA PRO A 77 -23.65 1.86 -9.65
C PRO A 77 -23.05 0.45 -9.72
N ASP A 78 -23.30 -0.27 -10.82
CA ASP A 78 -22.77 -1.62 -11.02
C ASP A 78 -21.25 -1.67 -11.11
N PHE A 79 -20.67 -0.55 -11.54
CA PHE A 79 -19.24 -0.35 -11.67
C PHE A 79 -18.83 0.94 -10.98
N VAL A 80 -17.90 0.82 -10.05
CA VAL A 80 -17.25 1.93 -9.35
C VAL A 80 -15.74 1.70 -9.45
N GLU A 81 -15.11 2.43 -10.36
CA GLU A 81 -13.68 2.32 -10.61
C GLU A 81 -12.85 2.69 -9.37
N ALA A 82 -11.85 1.86 -9.10
CA ALA A 82 -10.84 2.14 -8.08
C ALA A 82 -9.85 3.18 -8.59
N ALA A 83 -9.41 4.07 -7.71
CA ALA A 83 -8.31 4.98 -8.01
C ALA A 83 -7.00 4.20 -8.07
N ILE A 84 -6.22 4.39 -9.14
CA ILE A 84 -4.85 3.87 -9.28
C ILE A 84 -3.90 5.03 -8.99
N TYR A 85 -3.03 4.94 -7.98
CA TYR A 85 -2.14 6.05 -7.58
C TYR A 85 -0.86 5.58 -6.89
N SER A 86 0.13 6.48 -6.82
CA SER A 86 1.35 6.27 -6.03
C SER A 86 1.14 6.72 -4.58
N ILE A 87 1.53 5.90 -3.61
CA ILE A 87 1.45 6.26 -2.19
C ILE A 87 2.38 7.45 -1.90
N SER A 88 1.86 8.48 -1.22
CA SER A 88 2.60 9.71 -0.92
C SER A 88 3.21 9.78 0.49
N LYS A 89 2.86 8.86 1.39
CA LYS A 89 3.34 8.84 2.79
C LYS A 89 3.54 7.41 3.30
N GLY A 90 4.47 7.25 4.25
CA GLY A 90 4.72 5.98 4.94
C GLY A 90 5.80 5.11 4.28
N PRO A 91 5.90 3.82 4.64
CA PRO A 91 6.98 2.93 4.19
C PRO A 91 6.87 2.51 2.73
N LEU A 92 5.70 2.69 2.11
CA LEU A 92 5.42 2.29 0.73
C LEU A 92 5.39 3.49 -0.23
N VAL A 93 6.00 4.62 0.14
CA VAL A 93 6.04 5.82 -0.70
C VAL A 93 6.58 5.51 -2.10
N GLY A 94 5.92 6.08 -3.12
CA GLY A 94 6.26 5.90 -4.53
C GLY A 94 5.75 4.59 -5.14
N LYS A 95 5.22 3.66 -4.34
CA LYS A 95 4.67 2.40 -4.84
C LYS A 95 3.23 2.61 -5.31
N TYR A 96 2.88 1.99 -6.44
CA TYR A 96 1.55 2.11 -7.03
C TYR A 96 0.56 1.10 -6.46
N VAL A 97 -0.65 1.58 -6.19
CA VAL A 97 -1.78 0.81 -5.67
C VAL A 97 -3.06 1.13 -6.42
N ALA A 98 -4.00 0.19 -6.39
CA ALA A 98 -5.39 0.44 -6.74
C ALA A 98 -6.24 0.35 -5.47
N SER A 99 -6.99 1.40 -5.11
CA SER A 99 -7.89 1.37 -3.95
C SER A 99 -9.21 2.07 -4.20
N CYS A 100 -10.20 1.81 -3.35
CA CYS A 100 -11.46 2.55 -3.36
C CYS A 100 -11.16 4.06 -3.26
N ALA A 101 -11.61 4.86 -4.22
CA ALA A 101 -11.31 6.30 -4.26
C ALA A 101 -11.72 7.06 -2.99
N GLN A 102 -12.73 6.56 -2.29
CA GLN A 102 -13.32 7.15 -1.07
C GLN A 102 -12.90 6.42 0.23
N ASP A 103 -12.14 5.32 0.14
CA ASP A 103 -11.87 4.34 1.22
C ASP A 103 -13.14 3.88 1.98
N LYS A 104 -14.24 3.64 1.27
CA LYS A 104 -15.48 3.17 1.91
C LYS A 104 -15.55 1.66 2.07
N CYS A 105 -15.09 0.92 1.06
CA CYS A 105 -15.34 -0.53 0.95
C CYS A 105 -14.11 -1.41 1.24
N GLY A 106 -12.99 -0.82 1.68
CA GLY A 106 -11.76 -1.54 2.03
C GLY A 106 -10.98 -2.15 0.85
N TYR A 107 -11.44 -1.97 -0.39
CA TYR A 107 -10.73 -2.43 -1.57
C TYR A 107 -9.34 -1.79 -1.69
N PHE A 108 -8.30 -2.61 -1.70
CA PHE A 108 -6.90 -2.19 -1.78
C PHE A 108 -6.05 -3.29 -2.41
N VAL A 109 -5.32 -2.98 -3.48
CA VAL A 109 -4.48 -3.91 -4.23
C VAL A 109 -3.12 -3.26 -4.49
N PHE A 110 -2.03 -3.98 -4.20
CA PHE A 110 -0.67 -3.51 -4.40
C PHE A 110 -0.16 -3.91 -5.79
N LEU A 111 -0.05 -2.95 -6.69
CA LEU A 111 0.17 -3.22 -8.12
C LEU A 111 1.61 -3.66 -8.41
N GLU A 112 2.58 -3.11 -7.68
CA GLU A 112 4.01 -3.40 -7.84
C GLU A 112 4.35 -4.88 -7.66
N TYR A 113 3.74 -5.56 -6.68
CA TYR A 113 4.00 -6.98 -6.43
C TYR A 113 3.42 -7.87 -7.53
N ILE A 114 2.31 -7.45 -8.12
CA ILE A 114 1.60 -8.21 -9.15
C ILE A 114 2.30 -8.05 -10.51
N PHE A 115 2.74 -6.83 -10.83
CA PHE A 115 3.42 -6.52 -12.11
C PHE A 115 4.66 -7.40 -12.35
N ASN A 116 5.45 -7.62 -11.30
CA ASN A 116 6.70 -8.38 -11.35
C ASN A 116 6.51 -9.91 -11.41
N ARG A 117 5.27 -10.41 -11.43
CA ARG A 117 5.03 -11.86 -11.54
C ARG A 117 5.22 -12.35 -12.97
N PRO A 118 5.84 -13.53 -13.19
CA PRO A 118 6.08 -14.02 -14.55
C PRO A 118 4.79 -14.27 -15.32
N VAL A 119 3.75 -14.76 -14.64
CA VAL A 119 2.44 -15.02 -15.24
C VAL A 119 1.45 -13.98 -14.71
N LEU A 120 1.06 -13.05 -15.58
CA LEU A 120 0.02 -12.06 -15.31
C LEU A 120 -0.95 -12.06 -16.48
N ALA A 121 -2.23 -12.19 -16.19
CA ALA A 121 -3.27 -12.14 -17.20
C ALA A 121 -3.33 -10.74 -17.82
N THR A 122 -2.94 -10.61 -19.09
CA THR A 122 -2.93 -9.35 -19.81
C THR A 122 -4.11 -9.23 -20.78
N ARG A 123 -4.38 -8.00 -21.23
CA ARG A 123 -5.27 -7.67 -22.35
C ARG A 123 -4.69 -6.48 -23.12
N THR A 124 -4.77 -6.53 -24.45
CA THR A 124 -4.52 -5.36 -25.29
C THR A 124 -5.83 -4.59 -25.42
N TYR A 125 -5.80 -3.32 -25.04
CA TYR A 125 -6.95 -2.42 -25.17
C TYR A 125 -6.80 -1.62 -26.46
N GLU A 126 -7.90 -1.29 -27.10
CA GLU A 126 -7.88 -0.46 -28.31
C GLU A 126 -7.54 0.98 -27.95
N ARG A 127 -6.80 1.65 -28.83
CA ARG A 127 -6.54 3.09 -28.70
C ARG A 127 -7.81 3.88 -29.01
N ARG A 128 -8.03 4.93 -28.24
CA ARG A 128 -9.07 5.93 -28.53
C ARG A 128 -8.68 6.72 -29.78
N LEU A 129 -9.68 7.18 -30.51
CA LEU A 129 -9.48 8.10 -31.63
C LEU A 129 -9.03 9.47 -31.10
N PRO A 130 -8.29 10.28 -31.90
CA PRO A 130 -7.72 11.56 -31.43
C PRO A 130 -8.73 12.58 -30.88
N HIS A 131 -10.02 12.47 -31.23
CA HIS A 131 -11.08 13.37 -30.82
C HIS A 131 -11.99 12.81 -29.73
N GLU A 132 -11.78 11.55 -29.32
CA GLU A 132 -12.56 10.93 -28.26
C GLU A 132 -12.01 11.35 -26.90
N GLN A 133 -12.91 11.80 -26.01
CA GLN A 133 -12.55 12.09 -24.64
C GLN A 133 -12.46 10.81 -23.81
N ALA A 134 -11.40 10.73 -23.00
CA ALA A 134 -11.29 9.71 -21.97
C ALA A 134 -12.33 9.96 -20.85
N PRO A 135 -12.79 8.91 -20.17
CA PRO A 135 -13.54 9.05 -18.93
C PRO A 135 -12.76 9.90 -17.91
N PRO A 136 -13.46 10.62 -17.01
CA PRO A 136 -12.79 11.38 -15.95
C PRO A 136 -11.88 10.49 -15.09
N LEU A 137 -10.65 10.94 -14.85
CA LEU A 137 -9.70 10.20 -14.03
C LEU A 137 -10.20 10.08 -12.58
N VAL A 138 -10.31 8.84 -12.08
CA VAL A 138 -10.67 8.58 -10.69
C VAL A 138 -9.49 8.90 -9.77
N THR A 139 -9.63 9.98 -9.00
CA THR A 139 -8.62 10.45 -8.04
C THR A 139 -8.91 9.93 -6.64
N HIS A 140 -7.90 9.42 -5.95
CA HIS A 140 -8.06 8.99 -4.56
C HIS A 140 -8.21 10.20 -3.63
N LYS A 141 -9.01 10.10 -2.56
CA LYS A 141 -9.19 11.22 -1.61
C LYS A 141 -7.90 11.70 -0.95
N SER A 142 -6.86 10.86 -0.88
CA SER A 142 -5.53 11.27 -0.38
C SER A 142 -4.75 12.14 -1.37
N GLU A 143 -5.08 12.07 -2.66
CA GLU A 143 -4.48 12.90 -3.71
C GLU A 143 -5.22 14.22 -3.90
N ALA A 144 -6.48 14.29 -3.45
CA ALA A 144 -7.23 15.53 -3.37
C ALA A 144 -6.50 16.49 -2.43
N ARG A 145 -5.63 17.32 -3.00
CA ARG A 145 -5.04 18.43 -2.26
C ARG A 145 -6.21 19.30 -1.81
N PRO A 146 -6.37 19.61 -0.52
CA PRO A 146 -7.29 20.67 -0.15
C PRO A 146 -6.84 21.89 -0.95
N LEU A 147 -7.73 22.41 -1.80
CA LEU A 147 -7.51 23.69 -2.46
C LEU A 147 -7.17 24.64 -1.32
N LYS A 148 -5.89 25.00 -1.20
CA LYS A 148 -5.49 26.11 -0.34
C LYS A 148 -6.23 27.28 -0.97
N ARG A 149 -7.36 27.66 -0.39
CA ARG A 149 -8.01 28.94 -0.62
C ARG A 149 -7.05 30.00 -0.08
N THR A 150 -5.93 30.21 -0.77
CA THR A 150 -5.12 31.42 -0.66
C THR A 150 -5.75 32.45 -1.59
N TYR A 151 -6.97 32.85 -1.25
CA TYR A 151 -7.53 34.15 -1.58
C TYR A 151 -8.04 34.74 -0.25
N THR A 152 -7.14 34.91 0.72
CA THR A 152 -7.21 36.15 1.48
C THR A 152 -6.74 37.21 0.51
N MET A 153 -7.70 37.98 -0.03
CA MET A 153 -7.44 39.24 -0.69
C MET A 153 -6.40 39.98 0.15
N ILE A 154 -5.20 40.18 -0.41
CA ILE A 154 -4.20 41.04 0.20
C ILE A 154 -4.81 42.43 0.16
N ASP A 155 -5.22 42.93 1.31
CA ASP A 155 -5.62 44.32 1.47
C ASP A 155 -4.34 45.15 1.32
N ILE A 156 -4.23 45.91 0.22
CA ILE A 156 -3.01 46.65 -0.18
C ILE A 156 -2.75 47.87 0.72
N ASN A 157 -3.58 48.12 1.73
CA ASN A 157 -3.51 49.31 2.59
C ASN A 157 -2.97 49.07 4.01
N ALA A 158 -2.23 47.98 4.27
CA ALA A 158 -1.53 47.84 5.55
C ALA A 158 -0.12 48.46 5.46
N PRO A 159 0.16 49.58 6.14
CA PRO A 159 1.51 50.14 6.21
C PRO A 159 2.43 49.22 7.02
N ASP A 160 3.58 48.91 6.41
CA ASP A 160 4.82 48.38 6.96
C ASP A 160 4.81 47.92 8.43
N LEU A 161 4.69 46.61 8.63
CA LEU A 161 5.25 45.94 9.80
C LEU A 161 6.51 45.17 9.38
N VAL A 162 7.63 45.88 9.52
CA VAL A 162 8.99 45.40 9.32
C VAL A 162 9.24 44.11 10.13
N PRO A 163 9.72 43.01 9.52
CA PRO A 163 10.21 41.86 10.27
C PRO A 163 11.48 42.22 11.04
N ARG A 164 11.36 42.31 12.37
CA ARG A 164 12.49 42.47 13.29
C ARG A 164 13.41 41.26 13.16
N ARG A 165 14.66 41.49 12.72
CA ARG A 165 15.72 40.47 12.64
C ARG A 165 15.93 39.82 14.01
N ALA A 166 15.67 38.52 14.11
CA ALA A 166 16.08 37.72 15.25
C ALA A 166 17.60 37.46 15.16
N ALA A 167 18.26 37.56 16.32
CA ALA A 167 19.69 37.39 16.49
C ALA A 167 20.16 35.94 16.22
N PRO A 168 21.46 35.71 15.95
CA PRO A 168 22.02 34.38 15.73
C PRO A 168 22.01 33.57 17.03
N VAL A 169 21.41 32.38 17.00
CA VAL A 169 21.46 31.41 18.10
C VAL A 169 22.82 30.70 18.07
N PRO A 170 23.58 30.64 19.17
CA PRO A 170 24.86 29.94 19.20
C PRO A 170 24.66 28.42 19.12
N ALA A 171 25.44 27.81 18.25
CA ALA A 171 25.60 26.36 18.15
C ALA A 171 26.40 25.85 19.36
N SER A 172 25.73 25.30 20.36
CA SER A 172 26.33 24.30 21.26
C SER A 172 25.22 23.54 21.99
N GLY A 173 25.25 22.21 21.90
CA GLY A 173 24.20 21.37 22.45
C GLY A 173 24.37 19.93 22.04
N SER A 174 25.47 19.32 22.50
CA SER A 174 25.71 17.88 22.50
C SER A 174 24.46 17.10 22.88
N ARG A 175 23.92 16.34 21.92
CA ARG A 175 22.82 15.39 22.16
C ARG A 175 23.28 14.36 23.20
N PRO A 176 22.57 14.19 24.33
CA PRO A 176 22.84 13.08 25.22
C PRO A 176 22.45 11.78 24.52
N ARG A 177 23.44 10.92 24.22
CA ARG A 177 23.23 9.50 23.91
C ARG A 177 22.79 8.79 25.20
N ILE A 178 21.55 9.01 25.60
CA ILE A 178 20.89 8.14 26.58
C ILE A 178 20.22 7.04 25.76
N SER A 179 20.96 5.96 25.56
CA SER A 179 20.41 4.69 25.08
C SER A 179 19.56 4.09 26.20
N SER A 180 18.36 4.64 26.39
CA SER A 180 17.33 3.96 27.17
C SER A 180 16.96 2.70 26.39
N ARG A 181 17.37 1.54 26.91
CA ARG A 181 16.95 0.24 26.35
C ARG A 181 15.43 0.17 26.48
N LYS A 182 14.72 0.42 25.39
CA LYS A 182 13.26 0.21 25.33
C LYS A 182 12.97 -1.24 25.71
N ASN A 183 12.03 -1.44 26.63
CA ASN A 183 11.60 -2.77 27.04
C ASN A 183 10.79 -3.46 25.91
N VAL A 184 10.62 -4.78 25.99
CA VAL A 184 9.91 -5.57 24.96
C VAL A 184 8.45 -5.13 24.82
N THR A 185 7.78 -4.75 25.91
CA THR A 185 6.37 -4.29 25.87
C THR A 185 6.22 -3.06 25.00
N HIS A 186 7.05 -2.05 25.25
CA HIS A 186 7.03 -0.79 24.52
C HIS A 186 7.39 -0.99 23.04
N LEU A 187 8.27 -1.95 22.72
CA LEU A 187 8.56 -2.29 21.33
C LEU A 187 7.36 -2.96 20.63
N LEU A 188 6.57 -3.78 21.33
CA LEU A 188 5.33 -4.35 20.78
C LEU A 188 4.27 -3.26 20.58
N GLU A 189 4.09 -2.34 21.54
CA GLU A 189 3.19 -1.19 21.40
C GLU A 189 3.56 -0.30 20.21
N LEU A 190 4.86 -0.06 19.99
CA LEU A 190 5.35 0.67 18.81
C LEU A 190 5.16 -0.12 17.51
N LEU A 191 5.16 -1.46 17.55
CA LEU A 191 4.90 -2.30 16.39
C LEU A 191 3.42 -2.25 15.99
N ASP A 192 2.52 -2.18 16.98
CA ASP A 192 1.06 -2.07 16.79
C ASP A 192 0.59 -0.63 16.51
N SER A 193 1.46 0.36 16.75
CA SER A 193 1.16 1.78 16.51
C SER A 193 0.93 2.07 15.02
N ARG A 194 -0.17 2.78 14.73
CA ARG A 194 -0.47 3.30 13.38
C ARG A 194 0.28 4.60 13.05
N VAL A 195 0.98 5.17 14.02
CA VAL A 195 1.59 6.50 13.94
C VAL A 195 3.10 6.38 14.13
N ALA A 196 3.88 7.10 13.31
CA ALA A 196 5.32 7.14 13.42
C ALA A 196 5.77 7.72 14.78
N PRO A 197 6.91 7.26 15.35
CA PRO A 197 7.86 6.29 14.78
C PRO A 197 7.56 4.83 15.15
N GLY A 198 7.74 3.91 14.19
CA GLY A 198 7.69 2.46 14.45
C GLY A 198 8.99 1.93 15.08
N VAL A 199 9.24 0.62 14.96
CA VAL A 199 10.47 -0.02 15.44
C VAL A 199 11.56 -0.07 14.37
N THR A 200 12.83 0.07 14.77
CA THR A 200 13.98 -0.14 13.87
C THR A 200 14.18 -1.63 13.56
N GLY A 201 14.92 -1.96 12.49
CA GLY A 201 15.21 -3.36 12.15
C GLY A 201 15.94 -4.14 13.26
N ALA A 202 16.83 -3.47 14.00
CA ALA A 202 17.50 -4.07 15.15
C ALA A 202 16.53 -4.33 16.31
N GLU A 203 15.60 -3.43 16.58
CA GLU A 203 14.54 -3.61 17.58
C GLU A 203 13.54 -4.71 17.15
N PHE A 204 13.19 -4.78 15.87
CA PHE A 204 12.34 -5.82 15.31
C PHE A 204 12.95 -7.21 15.50
N ARG A 205 14.23 -7.40 15.17
CA ARG A 205 14.95 -8.66 15.42
C ARG A 205 15.04 -9.04 16.90
N ARG A 206 14.90 -8.07 17.82
CA ARG A 206 14.85 -8.35 19.26
C ARG A 206 13.49 -8.85 19.71
N LEU A 207 12.41 -8.51 19.01
CA LEU A 207 11.05 -8.95 19.35
C LEU A 207 10.77 -10.41 18.96
N PHE A 208 11.35 -10.86 17.85
CA PHE A 208 11.05 -12.17 17.27
C PHE A 208 12.23 -13.16 17.40
N VAL A 209 11.88 -14.44 17.42
CA VAL A 209 12.82 -15.56 17.39
C VAL A 209 12.29 -16.62 16.44
N LYS A 210 13.19 -17.23 15.65
CA LYS A 210 12.87 -18.38 14.81
C LYS A 210 13.14 -19.64 15.63
N CYS A 211 12.14 -20.50 15.76
CA CYS A 211 12.32 -21.84 16.32
C CYS A 211 13.00 -22.76 15.29
N ASN A 212 13.58 -23.87 15.75
CA ASN A 212 14.15 -24.90 14.89
C ASN A 212 13.11 -25.55 13.97
N CYS A 213 11.82 -25.56 14.35
CA CYS A 213 10.74 -26.00 13.45
C CYS A 213 10.43 -25.01 12.31
N GLY A 214 11.16 -23.90 12.21
CA GLY A 214 11.02 -22.91 11.14
C GLY A 214 10.00 -21.80 11.42
N LEU A 215 9.20 -21.93 12.49
CA LEU A 215 8.21 -20.92 12.87
C LEU A 215 8.85 -19.73 13.59
N PHE A 216 8.31 -18.53 13.35
CA PHE A 216 8.71 -17.31 14.04
C PHE A 216 7.71 -16.97 15.13
N PHE A 217 8.20 -16.67 16.32
CA PHE A 217 7.40 -16.28 17.48
C PHE A 217 7.89 -14.97 18.06
N THR A 218 7.00 -14.24 18.75
CA THR A 218 7.48 -13.23 19.70
C THR A 218 8.24 -13.94 20.81
N ARG A 219 9.27 -13.30 21.38
CA ARG A 219 10.05 -13.91 22.47
C ARG A 219 9.20 -14.29 23.70
N ARG A 220 8.04 -13.65 23.89
CA ARG A 220 7.07 -14.01 24.94
C ARG A 220 6.40 -15.35 24.61
N ALA A 221 5.76 -15.43 23.44
CA ALA A 221 5.05 -16.63 23.01
C ALA A 221 5.99 -17.83 22.80
N PHE A 222 7.27 -17.57 22.53
CA PHE A 222 8.27 -18.63 22.41
C PHE A 222 8.50 -19.41 23.71
N GLN A 223 8.27 -18.81 24.88
CA GLN A 223 8.41 -19.52 26.16
C GLN A 223 7.36 -20.61 26.34
N ASP A 224 6.18 -20.41 25.76
CA ASP A 224 5.06 -21.36 25.80
C ASP A 224 5.06 -22.29 24.57
N HIS A 225 6.01 -22.12 23.65
CA HIS A 225 6.09 -22.93 22.45
C HIS A 225 6.69 -24.30 22.77
N THR A 226 5.88 -25.36 22.63
CA THR A 226 6.37 -26.73 22.61
C THR A 226 6.63 -27.15 21.17
N CYS A 227 7.90 -27.36 20.82
CA CYS A 227 8.27 -27.79 19.48
C CYS A 227 7.89 -29.25 19.28
N VAL A 228 7.04 -29.54 18.29
CA VAL A 228 6.63 -30.92 17.94
C VAL A 228 7.40 -31.43 16.71
N GLY A 229 8.41 -30.69 16.25
CA GLY A 229 9.21 -31.02 15.07
C GLY A 229 10.45 -31.84 15.41
N GLU A 230 10.47 -33.06 14.89
CA GLU A 230 11.50 -34.12 14.93
C GLU A 230 12.94 -33.64 15.14
N GLN A 231 13.69 -34.39 15.96
CA GLN A 231 15.14 -34.54 15.81
C GLN A 231 15.43 -34.96 14.37
N ARG A 232 15.67 -34.00 13.48
CA ARG A 232 16.42 -34.25 12.27
C ARG A 232 17.82 -33.73 12.46
N ASP A 233 18.71 -34.68 12.30
CA ASP A 233 20.16 -34.60 12.28
C ASP A 233 20.70 -33.23 11.90
N LEU A 234 21.60 -32.76 12.75
CA LEU A 234 22.53 -31.68 12.49
C LEU A 234 23.31 -32.00 11.21
N THR A 235 23.26 -31.15 10.18
CA THR A 235 24.38 -30.88 9.23
C THR A 235 24.08 -29.89 8.09
N VAL A 236 23.02 -29.08 8.13
CA VAL A 236 22.89 -27.98 7.15
C VAL A 236 22.50 -26.66 7.83
N THR A 237 23.49 -25.96 8.34
CA THR A 237 23.41 -24.50 8.52
C THR A 237 23.49 -23.84 7.15
N GLU A 238 22.34 -23.71 6.47
CA GLU A 238 22.20 -22.69 5.44
C GLU A 238 22.15 -21.32 6.12
N VAL A 239 23.31 -20.65 6.12
CA VAL A 239 23.39 -19.21 6.37
C VAL A 239 22.87 -18.54 5.10
N ILE A 240 21.64 -18.02 5.16
CA ILE A 240 21.14 -17.12 4.11
C ILE A 240 21.89 -15.81 4.29
N ASP A 241 22.95 -15.64 3.51
CA ASP A 241 23.63 -14.36 3.34
C ASP A 241 22.75 -13.43 2.48
N LEU A 242 22.47 -12.23 3.00
CA LEU A 242 21.65 -11.22 2.33
C LEU A 242 22.51 -10.11 1.69
N THR A 243 23.83 -10.30 1.57
CA THR A 243 24.70 -9.39 0.80
C THR A 243 25.11 -10.03 -0.51
N GLY A 244 24.22 -10.00 -1.51
CA GLY A 244 24.60 -10.27 -2.89
C GLY A 244 25.27 -9.04 -3.48
N GLU A 245 26.60 -9.03 -3.56
CA GLU A 245 27.35 -8.15 -4.46
C GLU A 245 27.43 -8.85 -5.82
N GLU A 246 26.79 -8.26 -6.84
CA GLU A 246 26.88 -8.71 -8.22
C GLU A 246 28.27 -8.37 -8.76
N THR A 247 29.06 -9.39 -9.13
CA THR A 247 30.29 -9.20 -9.89
C THR A 247 29.97 -9.34 -11.38
N GLU A 248 30.20 -8.26 -12.11
CA GLU A 248 30.23 -8.24 -13.58
C GLU A 248 31.37 -9.13 -14.10
N ALA A 249 31.05 -10.00 -15.06
CA ALA A 249 32.05 -10.66 -15.89
C ALA A 249 31.87 -10.20 -17.34
N THR A 250 32.97 -9.68 -17.86
CA THR A 250 33.31 -9.28 -19.24
C THR A 250 32.92 -10.26 -20.32
#